data_AF-A0A199NXY5-F1
#
_entry.id   AF-A0A199NXY5-F1
#
_cell.length_a   1.000
_cell.length_b   1.000
_cell.length_c   1.000
_cell.angle_alpha   90.00
_cell.angle_beta   90.00
_cell.angle_gamma   90.00
#
_symmetry.space_group_name_H-M   'P 1'
#
loop_
_entity.id
_entity.type
_entity.pdbx_description
1 polymer ?
#
loop_
_entity_poly.entity_id
_entity_poly.type
_entity_poly.pdbx_seq_one_letter_code
_entity_poly.pdbx_strand_id
1 'polypeptide(L)'
;MHRTVPGFAMPYVEAAAARDPNAHECLHCAVRHLAICSALACDEVQALERVTTSLAYAAGATVVRSGEARQSVYTVTSGALRLVRSLADGRRQVVGFVLPGDYVGLSDSAKYRNDLEAIADSRVCRVSVAQMRLLRTQYPQLERKLLQRACLELDAAQDAALALARLQPMEKLADFLLKLAARTASRGDPGNTVTLMMGRGDIADHLGLTMETVSRSFTKLRQQGLIALPQLHVVEIRDFAALHRLAAVEE
;
A
#
# COMPACT_ATOMS: atom_id res chain seq x y z
N MET A 1 -19.82 41.10 14.65
CA MET A 1 -20.55 40.19 13.73
C MET A 1 -19.73 38.91 13.55
N HIS A 2 -19.90 37.93 14.45
CA HIS A 2 -19.30 36.60 14.30
C HIS A 2 -20.43 35.63 13.92
N ARG A 3 -20.44 35.19 12.66
CA ARG A 3 -21.30 34.10 12.20
C ARG A 3 -20.62 32.78 12.54
N THR A 4 -21.13 32.13 13.58
CA THR A 4 -20.92 30.70 13.87
C THR A 4 -21.56 29.88 12.75
N VAL A 5 -20.78 29.01 12.11
CA VAL A 5 -21.28 28.01 11.17
C VAL A 5 -21.60 26.74 11.97
N PRO A 6 -22.82 26.18 11.89
CA PRO A 6 -23.17 24.98 12.63
C PRO A 6 -22.51 23.75 12.00
N GLY A 7 -21.86 22.95 12.84
CA GLY A 7 -21.30 21.66 12.46
C GLY A 7 -22.40 20.68 12.09
N PHE A 8 -22.46 20.32 10.81
CA PHE A 8 -23.20 19.16 10.35
C PHE A 8 -22.37 17.90 10.62
N ALA A 9 -22.63 17.27 11.76
CA ALA A 9 -22.27 15.88 11.97
C ALA A 9 -23.26 15.02 11.18
N MET A 10 -22.87 14.57 9.98
CA MET A 10 -23.62 13.55 9.27
C MET A 10 -23.32 12.16 9.88
N PRO A 11 -24.34 11.32 10.10
CA PRO A 11 -24.15 9.98 10.64
C PRO A 11 -23.47 9.10 9.58
N TYR A 12 -22.22 8.73 9.83
CA TYR A 12 -21.41 8.00 8.85
C TYR A 12 -21.62 6.49 9.02
N VAL A 13 -22.00 5.82 7.94
CA VAL A 13 -22.20 4.36 7.90
C VAL A 13 -20.83 3.70 7.96
N GLU A 14 -20.50 3.18 9.14
CA GLU A 14 -19.36 2.31 9.39
C GLU A 14 -19.58 1.02 8.58
N ALA A 15 -18.85 0.83 7.47
CA ALA A 15 -18.80 -0.46 6.82
C ALA A 15 -18.02 -1.41 7.76
N ALA A 16 -18.75 -2.08 8.64
CA ALA A 16 -18.19 -2.89 9.71
C ALA A 16 -17.30 -4.00 9.13
N ALA A 17 -16.03 -4.01 9.54
CA ALA A 17 -15.13 -5.09 9.22
C ALA A 17 -15.64 -6.40 9.83
N ALA A 18 -15.82 -7.44 9.02
CA ALA A 18 -16.21 -8.75 9.53
C ALA A 18 -14.97 -9.48 10.06
N ARG A 19 -15.08 -10.07 11.26
CA ARG A 19 -14.06 -10.99 11.76
C ARG A 19 -14.03 -12.22 10.87
N ASP A 20 -12.83 -12.62 10.46
CA ASP A 20 -12.64 -13.83 9.68
C ASP A 20 -12.47 -15.05 10.59
N PRO A 21 -13.40 -16.02 10.61
CA PRO A 21 -13.27 -17.22 11.43
C PRO A 21 -12.17 -18.18 10.93
N ASN A 22 -11.70 -18.06 9.68
CA ASN A 22 -10.79 -19.02 9.04
C ASN A 22 -9.31 -18.55 8.95
N ALA A 23 -8.95 -17.39 9.50
CA ALA A 23 -7.60 -16.79 9.33
C ALA A 23 -6.71 -16.85 10.58
N HIS A 24 -6.79 -17.92 11.35
CA HIS A 24 -5.97 -18.17 12.55
C HIS A 24 -4.86 -19.19 12.28
N GLU A 25 -4.12 -19.00 11.18
CA GLU A 25 -2.90 -19.78 10.89
C GLU A 25 -1.78 -18.86 10.40
N CYS A 26 -1.24 -18.03 11.30
CA CYS A 26 -0.13 -17.14 10.96
C CYS A 26 1.11 -17.90 10.42
N LEU A 27 1.29 -19.17 10.82
CA LEU A 27 2.35 -20.05 10.33
C LEU A 27 2.20 -20.40 8.84
N HIS A 28 0.96 -20.54 8.35
CA HIS A 28 0.65 -20.85 6.95
C HIS A 28 0.23 -19.62 6.14
N CYS A 29 0.43 -18.42 6.69
CA CYS A 29 0.09 -17.19 6.01
C CYS A 29 0.90 -17.04 4.71
N ALA A 30 0.21 -16.96 3.57
CA ALA A 30 0.82 -16.90 2.24
C ALA A 30 1.83 -15.74 2.08
N VAL A 31 1.64 -14.65 2.81
CA VAL A 31 2.52 -13.46 2.75
C VAL A 31 3.57 -13.41 3.85
N ARG A 32 3.72 -14.46 4.68
CA ARG A 32 4.64 -14.45 5.83
C ARG A 32 6.07 -14.12 5.41
N HIS A 33 6.54 -14.66 4.30
CA HIS A 33 7.88 -14.42 3.76
C HIS A 33 8.14 -12.95 3.36
N LEU A 34 7.07 -12.18 3.12
CA LEU A 34 7.12 -10.74 2.77
C LEU A 34 6.88 -9.84 3.97
N ALA A 35 6.08 -10.32 4.93
CA ALA A 35 5.64 -9.56 6.08
C ALA A 35 6.70 -9.47 7.19
N ILE A 36 6.46 -8.60 8.16
CA ILE A 36 7.33 -8.42 9.34
C ILE A 36 7.45 -9.70 10.19
N CYS A 37 6.46 -10.60 10.12
CA CYS A 37 6.45 -11.86 10.86
C CYS A 37 7.39 -12.93 10.28
N SER A 38 8.02 -12.69 9.11
CA SER A 38 9.15 -13.49 8.62
C SER A 38 10.32 -13.51 9.59
N ALA A 39 10.47 -12.47 10.42
CA ALA A 39 11.55 -12.37 11.40
C ALA A 39 11.36 -13.27 12.63
N LEU A 40 10.15 -13.78 12.87
CA LEU A 40 9.80 -14.54 14.07
C LEU A 40 9.96 -16.05 13.83
N ALA A 41 10.48 -16.78 14.82
CA ALA A 41 10.49 -18.25 14.83
C ALA A 41 9.07 -18.83 15.02
N CYS A 42 8.89 -20.14 14.83
CA CYS A 42 7.56 -20.76 14.81
C CYS A 42 6.77 -20.56 16.11
N ASP A 43 7.41 -20.70 17.25
CA ASP A 43 6.85 -20.46 18.59
C ASP A 43 6.55 -18.97 18.84
N GLU A 44 7.41 -18.08 18.35
CA GLU A 44 7.24 -16.63 18.46
C GLU A 44 6.07 -16.12 17.60
N VAL A 45 5.83 -16.73 16.43
CA VAL A 45 4.67 -16.43 15.56
C VAL A 45 3.37 -16.73 16.29
N GLN A 46 3.29 -17.78 17.11
CA GLN A 46 2.10 -18.08 17.90
C GLN A 46 1.82 -16.97 18.93
N ALA A 47 2.85 -16.32 19.48
CA ALA A 47 2.66 -15.18 20.36
C ALA A 47 2.05 -13.97 19.64
N LEU A 48 2.49 -13.70 18.40
CA LEU A 48 1.87 -12.69 17.54
C LEU A 48 0.43 -13.05 17.20
N GLU A 49 0.17 -14.32 16.85
CA GLU A 49 -1.15 -14.82 16.48
C GLU A 49 -2.19 -14.61 17.59
N ARG A 50 -1.83 -14.89 18.85
CA ARG A 50 -2.72 -14.70 20.02
C ARG A 50 -3.23 -13.27 20.19
N VAL A 51 -2.50 -12.28 19.68
CA VAL A 51 -2.85 -10.85 19.81
C VAL A 51 -3.30 -10.24 18.49
N THR A 52 -3.40 -11.05 17.44
CA THR A 52 -3.80 -10.64 16.10
C THR A 52 -5.29 -10.90 15.87
N THR A 53 -5.99 -9.91 15.32
CA THR A 53 -7.34 -10.08 14.78
C THR A 53 -7.30 -10.03 13.26
N SER A 54 -7.82 -11.05 12.58
CA SER A 54 -8.03 -11.00 11.13
C SER A 54 -9.35 -10.31 10.81
N LEU A 55 -9.30 -9.34 9.89
CA LEU A 55 -10.43 -8.53 9.46
C LEU A 55 -10.54 -8.54 7.94
N ALA A 56 -11.77 -8.66 7.44
CA ALA A 56 -12.10 -8.53 6.03
C ALA A 56 -12.77 -7.18 5.74
N TYR A 57 -12.37 -6.56 4.64
CA TYR A 57 -12.88 -5.28 4.15
C TYR A 57 -13.27 -5.41 2.68
N ALA A 58 -14.48 -5.00 2.34
CA ALA A 58 -14.92 -4.93 0.96
C ALA A 58 -14.22 -3.78 0.21
N ALA A 59 -14.10 -3.89 -1.12
CA ALA A 59 -13.62 -2.80 -1.95
C ALA A 59 -14.40 -1.50 -1.68
N GLY A 60 -13.69 -0.38 -1.52
CA GLY A 60 -14.23 0.93 -1.17
C GLY A 60 -14.38 1.17 0.34
N ALA A 61 -14.23 0.17 1.20
CA ALA A 61 -14.34 0.35 2.64
C ALA A 61 -13.15 1.14 3.22
N THR A 62 -13.44 2.03 4.17
CA THR A 62 -12.41 2.73 4.95
C THR A 62 -12.00 1.87 6.14
N VAL A 63 -10.70 1.55 6.22
CA VAL A 63 -10.09 0.78 7.32
C VAL A 63 -9.78 1.69 8.51
N VAL A 64 -9.29 2.90 8.23
CA VAL A 64 -8.86 3.91 9.19
C VAL A 64 -9.06 5.30 8.59
N ARG A 65 -9.41 6.29 9.41
CA ARG A 65 -9.39 7.70 8.99
C ARG A 65 -8.22 8.49 9.54
N SER A 66 -7.76 9.45 8.75
CA SER A 66 -6.82 10.48 9.16
C SER A 66 -7.38 11.28 10.34
N GLY A 67 -6.53 11.56 11.31
CA GLY A 67 -6.88 12.31 12.52
C GLY A 67 -7.44 11.47 13.67
N GLU A 68 -7.86 10.23 13.41
CA GLU A 68 -8.26 9.28 14.46
C GLU A 68 -7.06 8.85 15.30
N ALA A 69 -7.31 8.50 16.56
CA ALA A 69 -6.29 7.99 17.46
C ALA A 69 -5.70 6.67 16.91
N ARG A 70 -4.37 6.59 16.87
CA ARG A 70 -3.67 5.41 16.36
C ARG A 70 -3.65 4.31 17.42
N GLN A 71 -4.67 3.47 17.38
CA GLN A 71 -4.81 2.35 18.34
C GLN A 71 -4.25 1.02 17.81
N SER A 72 -4.12 0.87 16.49
CA SER A 72 -3.73 -0.38 15.85
C SER A 72 -2.68 -0.19 14.76
N VAL A 73 -2.03 -1.29 14.42
CA VAL A 73 -1.17 -1.48 13.26
C VAL A 73 -1.74 -2.61 12.42
N TYR A 74 -1.43 -2.60 11.13
CA TYR A 74 -2.03 -3.51 10.16
C TYR A 74 -0.97 -4.17 9.29
N THR A 75 -1.21 -5.41 8.88
CA THR A 75 -0.48 -6.07 7.79
C THR A 75 -1.49 -6.60 6.80
N VAL A 76 -1.35 -6.25 5.52
CA VAL A 76 -2.27 -6.74 4.48
C VAL A 76 -1.93 -8.19 4.18
N THR A 77 -2.90 -9.09 4.20
CA THR A 77 -2.70 -10.52 3.90
C THR A 77 -3.25 -10.91 2.53
N SER A 78 -4.26 -10.20 2.03
CA SER A 78 -4.76 -10.32 0.66
C SER A 78 -5.43 -9.02 0.21
N GLY A 79 -5.63 -8.87 -1.11
CA GLY A 79 -6.22 -7.68 -1.70
C GLY A 79 -5.22 -6.54 -1.84
N ALA A 80 -5.71 -5.30 -1.76
CA ALA A 80 -4.89 -4.11 -1.82
C ALA A 80 -5.60 -2.93 -1.16
N LEU A 81 -4.83 -2.09 -0.48
CA LEU A 81 -5.30 -0.85 0.11
C LEU A 81 -4.55 0.33 -0.50
N ARG A 82 -5.08 1.53 -0.28
CA ARG A 82 -4.43 2.80 -0.61
C ARG A 82 -4.37 3.70 0.61
N LEU A 83 -3.29 4.46 0.69
CA LEU A 83 -3.12 5.53 1.66
C LEU A 83 -3.50 6.85 1.01
N VAL A 84 -4.42 7.58 1.63
CA VAL A 84 -4.98 8.82 1.08
C VAL A 84 -4.75 10.00 2.03
N ARG A 85 -4.40 11.15 1.46
CA ARG A 85 -4.51 12.47 2.10
C ARG A 85 -5.67 13.22 1.48
N SER A 86 -6.50 13.79 2.33
CA SER A 86 -7.42 14.87 1.96
C SER A 86 -6.76 16.21 2.27
N LEU A 87 -6.77 17.11 1.30
CA LEU A 87 -6.27 18.49 1.41
C LEU A 87 -7.41 19.41 1.88
N ALA A 88 -7.06 20.58 2.42
CA ALA A 88 -8.04 21.53 2.94
C ALA A 88 -9.00 22.08 1.87
N ASP A 89 -8.59 22.06 0.61
CA ASP A 89 -9.39 22.45 -0.56
C ASP A 89 -10.26 21.31 -1.11
N GLY A 90 -10.32 20.17 -0.41
CA GLY A 90 -11.09 18.99 -0.81
C GLY A 90 -10.40 18.12 -1.86
N ARG A 91 -9.22 18.50 -2.35
CA ARG A 91 -8.44 17.63 -3.24
C ARG A 91 -7.94 16.40 -2.48
N ARG A 92 -7.82 15.30 -3.22
CA ARG A 92 -7.35 14.02 -2.73
C ARG A 92 -5.97 13.73 -3.32
N GLN A 93 -5.10 13.13 -2.52
CA GLN A 93 -3.79 12.64 -2.95
C GLN A 93 -3.61 11.19 -2.48
N VAL A 94 -3.37 10.28 -3.41
CA VAL A 94 -2.89 8.92 -3.08
C VAL A 94 -1.41 9.02 -2.76
N VAL A 95 -1.03 8.74 -1.50
CA VAL A 95 0.38 8.81 -1.09
C VAL A 95 1.10 7.48 -1.30
N GLY A 96 0.36 6.38 -1.44
CA GLY A 96 0.94 5.08 -1.71
C GLY A 96 -0.10 3.97 -1.73
N PHE A 97 0.33 2.82 -2.23
CA PHE A 97 -0.44 1.58 -2.27
C PHE A 97 0.16 0.57 -1.31
N VAL A 98 -0.72 -0.12 -0.58
CA VAL A 98 -0.37 -1.13 0.42
C VAL A 98 -0.83 -2.48 -0.11
N LEU A 99 0.14 -3.35 -0.39
CA LEU A 99 -0.05 -4.66 -1.00
C LEU A 99 0.18 -5.77 0.03
N PRO A 100 -0.18 -7.03 -0.27
CA PRO A 100 -0.08 -8.09 0.72
C PRO A 100 1.37 -8.28 1.21
N GLY A 101 1.59 -8.36 2.52
CA GLY A 101 2.91 -8.35 3.17
C GLY A 101 3.34 -6.96 3.66
N ASP A 102 2.77 -5.88 3.11
CA ASP A 102 3.10 -4.53 3.57
C ASP A 102 2.52 -4.25 4.95
N TYR A 103 3.29 -3.49 5.74
CA TYR A 103 2.96 -3.12 7.10
C TYR A 103 2.54 -1.65 7.19
N VAL A 104 1.40 -1.38 7.83
CA VAL A 104 0.88 -0.04 8.07
C VAL A 104 0.94 0.27 9.56
N GLY A 105 1.64 1.35 9.89
CA GLY A 105 1.74 1.82 11.28
C GLY A 105 3.16 2.14 11.77
N LEU A 106 4.16 2.25 10.89
CA LEU A 106 5.56 2.56 11.25
C LEU A 106 5.79 3.96 11.84
N SER A 107 4.78 4.84 11.79
CA SER A 107 4.85 6.16 12.40
C SER A 107 4.90 6.06 13.92
N ASP A 108 5.36 7.10 14.64
CA ASP A 108 5.13 7.26 16.09
C ASP A 108 4.06 8.32 16.42
N SER A 109 3.43 8.91 15.40
CA SER A 109 2.30 9.83 15.58
C SER A 109 1.14 9.21 16.35
N ALA A 110 0.64 9.91 17.38
CA ALA A 110 -0.53 9.50 18.16
C ALA A 110 -1.82 9.37 17.33
N LYS A 111 -1.85 9.99 16.14
CA LYS A 111 -2.97 9.93 15.20
C LYS A 111 -2.53 9.34 13.86
N TYR A 112 -3.45 8.69 13.16
CA TYR A 112 -3.22 8.32 11.77
C TYR A 112 -3.09 9.57 10.92
N ARG A 113 -2.07 9.59 10.07
CA ARG A 113 -1.86 10.70 9.11
C ARG A 113 -2.68 10.52 7.85
N ASN A 114 -3.01 9.26 7.50
CA ASN A 114 -3.67 8.86 6.27
C ASN A 114 -5.03 8.26 6.56
N ASP A 115 -5.96 8.47 5.65
CA ASP A 115 -7.02 7.50 5.43
C ASP A 115 -6.39 6.23 4.84
N LEU A 116 -6.86 5.07 5.28
CA LEU A 116 -6.50 3.77 4.72
C LEU A 116 -7.78 3.15 4.15
N GLU A 117 -7.81 2.91 2.84
CA GLU A 117 -9.02 2.48 2.14
C GLU A 117 -8.74 1.24 1.31
N ALA A 118 -9.67 0.29 1.30
CA ALA A 118 -9.61 -0.88 0.45
C ALA A 118 -9.93 -0.52 -1.01
N ILE A 119 -9.05 -0.89 -1.94
CA ILE A 119 -9.29 -0.71 -3.39
C ILE A 119 -9.75 -2.02 -4.07
N ALA A 120 -9.54 -3.14 -3.39
CA ALA A 120 -10.09 -4.45 -3.71
C ALA A 120 -10.55 -5.12 -2.42
N ASP A 121 -11.34 -6.19 -2.51
CA ASP A 121 -11.67 -7.00 -1.34
C ASP A 121 -10.38 -7.47 -0.67
N SER A 122 -10.22 -7.08 0.60
CA SER A 122 -8.94 -7.13 1.29
C SER A 122 -9.06 -7.78 2.65
N ARG A 123 -7.99 -8.46 3.06
CA ARG A 123 -7.83 -9.00 4.42
C ARG A 123 -6.62 -8.38 5.07
N VAL A 124 -6.74 -8.10 6.36
CA VAL A 124 -5.67 -7.53 7.17
C VAL A 124 -5.55 -8.22 8.51
N CYS A 125 -4.32 -8.40 8.97
CA CYS A 125 -4.01 -8.68 10.37
C CYS A 125 -3.95 -7.36 11.12
N ARG A 126 -4.77 -7.21 12.17
CA ARG A 126 -4.78 -6.06 13.08
C ARG A 126 -4.17 -6.43 14.42
N VAL A 127 -3.22 -5.64 14.90
CA VAL A 127 -2.64 -5.76 16.25
C VAL A 127 -2.71 -4.40 16.92
N SER A 128 -3.04 -4.34 18.22
CA SER A 128 -3.03 -3.06 18.93
C SER A 128 -1.61 -2.51 19.06
N VAL A 129 -1.44 -1.18 19.06
CA VAL A 129 -0.12 -0.54 19.22
C VAL A 129 0.55 -0.97 20.54
N ALA A 130 -0.23 -1.14 21.61
CA ALA A 130 0.28 -1.60 22.90
C ALA A 130 0.83 -3.03 22.83
N GLN A 131 0.07 -3.97 22.24
CA GLN A 131 0.51 -5.36 22.06
C GLN A 131 1.72 -5.45 21.13
N MET A 132 1.74 -4.68 20.04
CA MET A 132 2.89 -4.63 19.13
C MET A 132 4.15 -4.09 19.82
N ARG A 133 4.02 -3.10 20.72
CA ARG A 133 5.15 -2.63 21.53
C ARG A 133 5.70 -3.73 22.44
N LEU A 134 4.82 -4.48 23.13
CA LEU A 134 5.24 -5.62 23.96
C LEU A 134 5.96 -6.69 23.14
N LEU A 135 5.43 -7.05 21.97
CA LEU A 135 6.06 -8.01 21.07
C LEU A 135 7.44 -7.55 20.60
N ARG A 136 7.62 -6.27 20.29
CA ARG A 136 8.94 -5.72 19.90
C ARG A 136 9.96 -5.81 21.04
N THR A 137 9.56 -5.49 22.27
CA THR A 137 10.43 -5.62 23.45
C THR A 137 10.80 -7.08 23.70
N GLN A 138 9.86 -8.00 23.52
CA GLN A 138 10.08 -9.43 23.73
C GLN A 138 10.92 -10.08 22.62
N TYR A 139 10.76 -9.64 21.37
CA TYR A 139 11.38 -10.22 20.18
C TYR A 139 12.17 -9.16 19.39
N PRO A 140 13.44 -8.87 19.75
CA PRO A 140 14.24 -7.79 19.14
C PRO A 140 14.46 -7.92 17.61
N GLN A 141 14.34 -9.12 17.05
CA GLN A 141 14.36 -9.39 15.61
C GLN A 141 13.17 -8.75 14.89
N LEU A 142 12.00 -8.68 15.53
CA LEU A 142 10.83 -7.99 15.00
C LEU A 142 11.08 -6.48 14.90
N GLU A 143 11.69 -5.90 15.94
CA GLU A 143 12.08 -4.48 15.93
C GLU A 143 13.11 -4.17 14.85
N ARG A 144 14.15 -5.00 14.70
CA ARG A 144 15.13 -4.86 13.61
C ARG A 144 14.46 -4.95 12.23
N LYS A 145 13.52 -5.88 12.03
CA LYS A 145 12.78 -6.01 10.76
C LYS A 145 11.90 -4.79 10.48
N LEU A 146 11.26 -4.23 11.51
CA LEU A 146 10.48 -2.99 11.38
C LEU A 146 11.36 -1.79 11.03
N LEU A 147 12.55 -1.68 11.64
CA LEU A 147 13.52 -0.64 11.30
C LEU A 147 14.00 -0.78 9.84
N GLN A 148 14.35 -1.98 9.40
CA GLN A 148 14.69 -2.26 8.00
C GLN A 148 13.55 -1.82 7.06
N ARG A 149 12.30 -2.13 7.41
CA ARG A 149 11.15 -1.69 6.60
C ARG A 149 11.01 -0.17 6.61
N ALA A 150 11.23 0.49 7.74
CA ALA A 150 11.18 1.95 7.82
C ALA A 150 12.24 2.63 6.95
N CYS A 151 13.46 2.08 6.89
CA CYS A 151 14.51 2.55 5.97
C CYS A 151 14.07 2.39 4.51
N LEU A 152 13.57 1.21 4.12
CA LEU A 152 13.08 0.98 2.76
C LEU A 152 11.93 1.93 2.36
N GLU A 153 11.01 2.24 3.29
CA GLU A 153 9.93 3.21 3.05
C GLU A 153 10.47 4.65 2.95
N LEU A 154 11.53 4.99 3.66
CA LEU A 154 12.18 6.30 3.57
C LEU A 154 12.87 6.46 2.21
N ASP A 155 13.64 5.47 1.78
CA ASP A 155 14.32 5.47 0.48
C ASP A 155 13.28 5.58 -0.65
N ALA A 156 12.22 4.76 -0.60
CA ALA A 156 11.12 4.83 -1.56
C ALA A 156 10.40 6.19 -1.58
N ALA A 157 10.29 6.86 -0.43
CA ALA A 157 9.71 8.20 -0.35
C ALA A 157 10.62 9.27 -0.97
N GLN A 158 11.95 9.14 -0.82
CA GLN A 158 12.92 10.01 -1.48
C GLN A 158 12.88 9.82 -3.01
N ASP A 159 12.84 8.58 -3.48
CA ASP A 159 12.69 8.27 -4.90
C ASP A 159 11.39 8.82 -5.48
N ALA A 160 10.28 8.69 -4.74
CA ALA A 160 9.00 9.25 -5.14
C ALA A 160 9.06 10.79 -5.24
N ALA A 161 9.75 11.46 -4.32
CA ALA A 161 9.93 12.91 -4.36
C ALA A 161 10.75 13.34 -5.60
N LEU A 162 11.84 12.63 -5.92
CA LEU A 162 12.64 12.85 -7.12
C LEU A 162 11.82 12.62 -8.39
N ALA A 163 11.08 11.51 -8.44
CA ALA A 163 10.21 11.18 -9.56
C ALA A 163 9.18 12.29 -9.80
N LEU A 164 8.51 12.77 -8.75
CA LEU A 164 7.54 13.86 -8.84
C LEU A 164 8.16 15.16 -9.36
N ALA A 165 9.40 15.47 -8.97
CA ALA A 165 10.08 16.73 -9.26
C ALA A 165 10.79 16.78 -10.63
N ARG A 166 11.22 15.63 -11.17
CA ARG A 166 12.12 15.59 -12.34
C ARG A 166 11.59 14.76 -13.51
N LEU A 167 10.85 13.70 -13.26
CA LEU A 167 10.44 12.79 -14.31
C LEU A 167 9.24 13.32 -15.12
N GLN A 168 9.28 13.09 -16.42
CA GLN A 168 8.19 13.33 -17.36
C GLN A 168 7.08 12.28 -17.17
N PRO A 169 5.85 12.53 -17.65
CA PRO A 169 4.71 11.65 -17.38
C PRO A 169 4.92 10.18 -17.80
N MET A 170 5.57 9.93 -18.94
CA MET A 170 5.88 8.57 -19.39
C MET A 170 6.93 7.88 -18.50
N GLU A 171 7.95 8.63 -18.07
CA GLU A 171 9.03 8.14 -17.23
C GLU A 171 8.48 7.78 -15.83
N LYS A 172 7.62 8.64 -15.26
CA LYS A 172 6.88 8.36 -14.02
C LYS A 172 6.06 7.09 -14.10
N LEU A 173 5.38 6.87 -15.23
CA LEU A 173 4.57 5.66 -15.41
C LEU A 173 5.44 4.41 -15.58
N ALA A 174 6.55 4.51 -16.32
CA ALA A 174 7.51 3.43 -16.46
C ALA A 174 8.10 3.02 -15.10
N ASP A 175 8.60 3.99 -14.33
CA ASP A 175 9.11 3.80 -12.96
C ASP A 175 8.07 3.12 -12.05
N PHE A 176 6.82 3.60 -12.08
CA PHE A 176 5.72 3.01 -11.32
C PHE A 176 5.48 1.52 -11.67
N LEU A 177 5.45 1.19 -12.97
CA LEU A 177 5.24 -0.19 -13.43
C LEU A 177 6.40 -1.09 -13.04
N LEU A 178 7.64 -0.61 -13.13
CA LEU A 178 8.84 -1.35 -12.72
C LEU A 178 8.85 -1.63 -11.21
N LYS A 179 8.54 -0.63 -10.39
CA LYS A 179 8.41 -0.79 -8.93
C LYS A 179 7.33 -1.80 -8.57
N LEU A 180 6.21 -1.81 -9.29
CA LEU A 180 5.14 -2.78 -9.06
C LEU A 180 5.52 -4.19 -9.55
N ALA A 181 6.27 -4.30 -10.66
CA ALA A 181 6.82 -5.56 -11.16
C ALA A 181 7.79 -6.18 -10.14
N ALA A 182 8.72 -5.40 -9.58
CA ALA A 182 9.65 -5.87 -8.55
C ALA A 182 8.92 -6.41 -7.29
N ARG A 183 7.85 -5.72 -6.87
CA ARG A 183 6.98 -6.18 -5.77
C ARG A 183 6.18 -7.45 -6.11
N THR A 184 5.90 -7.69 -7.39
CA THR A 184 5.18 -8.88 -7.87
C THR A 184 6.13 -10.07 -8.00
N ALA A 185 7.34 -9.86 -8.52
CA ALA A 185 8.40 -10.86 -8.61
C ALA A 185 8.77 -11.42 -7.24
N SER A 186 8.84 -10.56 -6.22
CA SER A 186 9.10 -10.96 -4.84
C SER A 186 8.06 -11.94 -4.28
N ARG A 187 6.89 -12.08 -4.90
CA ARG A 187 5.80 -13.01 -4.51
C ARG A 187 5.86 -14.36 -5.23
N GLY A 188 6.86 -14.58 -6.09
CA GLY A 188 7.03 -15.82 -6.85
C GLY A 188 6.45 -15.81 -8.26
N ASP A 189 5.98 -14.67 -8.76
CA ASP A 189 5.61 -14.48 -10.17
C ASP A 189 6.89 -14.23 -11.01
N PRO A 190 6.97 -14.65 -12.29
CA PRO A 190 8.05 -14.27 -13.20
C PRO A 190 8.30 -12.76 -13.32
N GLY A 191 7.43 -11.90 -12.78
CA GLY A 191 7.65 -10.45 -12.67
C GLY A 191 7.40 -9.69 -13.96
N ASN A 192 7.27 -10.40 -15.07
CA ASN A 192 6.94 -9.85 -16.38
C ASN A 192 5.47 -9.39 -16.49
N THR A 193 4.62 -9.84 -15.57
CA THR A 193 3.20 -9.45 -15.54
C THR A 193 2.90 -8.71 -14.25
N VAL A 194 2.19 -7.60 -14.39
CA VAL A 194 1.82 -6.71 -13.29
C VAL A 194 0.31 -6.56 -13.25
N THR A 195 -0.29 -6.97 -12.14
CA THR A 195 -1.71 -6.78 -11.88
C THR A 195 -1.95 -5.45 -11.18
N LEU A 196 -2.64 -4.53 -11.85
CA LEU A 196 -3.04 -3.23 -11.34
C LEU A 196 -4.33 -3.36 -10.53
N MET A 197 -4.19 -3.45 -9.20
CA MET A 197 -5.33 -3.47 -8.27
C MET A 197 -5.98 -2.08 -8.11
N MET A 198 -5.36 -1.05 -8.67
CA MET A 198 -5.78 0.35 -8.63
C MET A 198 -6.27 0.83 -10.00
N GLY A 199 -7.25 1.74 -10.00
CA GLY A 199 -7.73 2.39 -11.21
C GLY A 199 -6.78 3.46 -11.75
N ARG A 200 -7.01 3.91 -12.99
CA ARG A 200 -6.22 5.00 -13.62
C ARG A 200 -6.27 6.31 -12.84
N GLY A 201 -7.39 6.61 -12.17
CA GLY A 201 -7.52 7.79 -11.31
C GLY A 201 -6.58 7.73 -10.11
N ASP A 202 -6.50 6.58 -9.42
CA ASP A 202 -5.58 6.42 -8.29
C ASP A 202 -4.11 6.47 -8.72
N ILE A 203 -3.77 5.93 -9.89
CA ILE A 203 -2.43 6.04 -10.48
C ILE A 203 -2.11 7.51 -10.78
N ALA A 204 -3.07 8.24 -11.34
CA ALA A 204 -2.93 9.65 -11.67
C ALA A 204 -2.70 10.50 -10.41
N ASP A 205 -3.53 10.30 -9.39
CA ASP A 205 -3.36 10.94 -8.08
C ASP A 205 -1.97 10.64 -7.53
N HIS A 206 -1.56 9.36 -7.52
CA HIS A 206 -0.26 8.95 -6.97
C HIS A 206 0.94 9.57 -7.68
N LEU A 207 0.91 9.67 -9.01
CA LEU A 207 2.02 10.18 -9.83
C LEU A 207 1.98 11.71 -10.04
N GLY A 208 0.97 12.40 -9.49
CA GLY A 208 0.75 13.83 -9.73
C GLY A 208 0.47 14.13 -11.20
N LEU A 209 -0.30 13.27 -11.86
CA LEU A 209 -0.70 13.38 -13.27
C LEU A 209 -2.22 13.50 -13.38
N THR A 210 -2.73 13.81 -14.58
CA THR A 210 -4.16 13.65 -14.87
C THR A 210 -4.45 12.22 -15.33
N MET A 211 -5.65 11.71 -15.06
CA MET A 211 -6.11 10.39 -15.53
C MET A 211 -5.98 10.24 -17.06
N GLU A 212 -6.27 11.31 -17.79
CA GLU A 212 -6.09 11.38 -19.24
C GLU A 212 -4.62 11.23 -19.65
N THR A 213 -3.70 11.88 -18.92
CA THR A 213 -2.25 11.78 -19.19
C THR A 213 -1.71 10.38 -18.89
N VAL A 214 -2.16 9.75 -17.81
CA VAL A 214 -1.84 8.34 -17.52
C VAL A 214 -2.34 7.45 -18.66
N SER A 215 -3.58 7.64 -19.12
CA SER A 215 -4.18 6.83 -20.19
C SER A 215 -3.44 6.99 -21.53
N ARG A 216 -3.05 8.22 -21.89
CA ARG A 216 -2.17 8.50 -23.04
C ARG A 216 -0.81 7.82 -22.90
N SER A 217 -0.22 7.87 -21.71
CA SER A 217 1.10 7.27 -21.46
C SER A 217 1.05 5.76 -21.60
N PHE A 218 0.04 5.08 -21.06
CA PHE A 218 -0.19 3.65 -21.33
C PHE A 218 -0.32 3.33 -22.82
N THR A 219 -1.06 4.16 -23.56
CA THR A 219 -1.24 3.97 -25.01
C THR A 219 0.08 4.10 -25.76
N LYS A 220 0.91 5.10 -25.42
CA LYS A 220 2.23 5.31 -26.03
C LYS A 220 3.20 4.17 -25.72
N LEU A 221 3.30 3.75 -24.45
CA LEU A 221 4.15 2.62 -24.06
C LEU A 221 3.76 1.35 -24.82
N ARG A 222 2.45 1.11 -25.02
CA ARG A 222 1.94 0.00 -25.82
C ARG A 222 2.29 0.13 -27.30
N GLN A 223 2.13 1.31 -27.89
CA GLN A 223 2.48 1.57 -29.30
C GLN A 223 3.97 1.42 -29.57
N GLN A 224 4.81 1.74 -28.59
CA GLN A 224 6.26 1.53 -28.65
C GLN A 224 6.68 0.07 -28.40
N GLY A 225 5.72 -0.83 -28.14
CA GLY A 225 6.00 -2.25 -27.87
C GLY A 225 6.66 -2.52 -26.52
N LEU A 226 6.75 -1.54 -25.62
CA LEU A 226 7.38 -1.68 -24.30
C LEU A 226 6.52 -2.48 -23.34
N ILE A 227 5.20 -2.37 -23.48
CA ILE A 227 4.21 -3.10 -22.69
C ILE A 227 3.10 -3.67 -23.58
N ALA A 228 2.44 -4.71 -23.12
CA ALA A 228 1.15 -5.18 -23.62
C ALA A 228 0.08 -5.07 -22.52
N LEU A 229 -1.17 -4.94 -22.94
CA LEU A 229 -2.33 -4.85 -22.05
C LEU A 229 -3.30 -5.99 -22.41
N PRO A 230 -3.03 -7.23 -21.99
CA PRO A 230 -3.91 -8.37 -22.30
C PRO A 230 -5.31 -8.20 -21.68
N GLN A 231 -5.39 -7.51 -20.54
CA GLN A 231 -6.64 -7.18 -19.85
C GLN A 231 -6.56 -5.76 -19.29
N LEU A 232 -7.71 -5.18 -18.92
CA LEU A 232 -7.78 -3.79 -18.43
C LEU A 232 -6.86 -3.52 -17.23
N HIS A 233 -6.71 -4.51 -16.34
CA HIS A 233 -5.99 -4.43 -15.08
C HIS A 233 -4.69 -5.25 -15.09
N VAL A 234 -4.27 -5.77 -16.24
CA VAL A 234 -3.05 -6.57 -16.37
C VAL A 234 -2.12 -5.89 -17.37
N VAL A 235 -0.91 -5.62 -16.93
CA VAL A 235 0.17 -5.05 -17.76
C VAL A 235 1.25 -6.10 -17.90
N GLU A 236 1.57 -6.47 -19.12
CA GLU A 236 2.71 -7.31 -19.41
C GLU A 236 3.85 -6.43 -19.89
N ILE A 237 4.99 -6.46 -19.20
CA ILE A 237 6.21 -5.79 -19.63
C ILE A 237 6.79 -6.64 -20.77
N ARG A 238 7.20 -6.02 -21.87
CA ARG A 238 7.76 -6.72 -23.04
C ARG A 238 9.25 -6.52 -23.15
N ASP A 239 9.72 -5.33 -22.80
CA ASP A 239 11.12 -4.96 -22.82
C ASP A 239 11.47 -4.23 -21.52
N PHE A 240 11.95 -4.99 -20.54
CA PHE A 240 12.41 -4.44 -19.25
C PHE A 240 13.55 -3.44 -19.43
N ALA A 241 14.53 -3.74 -20.29
CA ALA A 241 15.70 -2.91 -20.45
C ALA A 241 15.34 -1.54 -21.05
N ALA A 242 14.48 -1.52 -22.06
CA ALA A 242 13.99 -0.26 -22.62
C ALA A 242 13.09 0.50 -21.64
N LEU A 243 12.27 -0.19 -20.84
CA LEU A 243 11.43 0.45 -19.84
C LEU A 243 12.26 1.06 -18.70
N HIS A 244 13.33 0.39 -18.26
CA HIS A 244 14.30 0.94 -17.30
C HIS A 244 15.03 2.17 -17.85
N ARG A 245 15.52 2.12 -19.10
CA ARG A 245 16.12 3.28 -19.76
C ARG A 245 15.15 4.47 -19.83
N LEU A 246 13.86 4.21 -20.04
CA LEU A 246 12.83 5.25 -20.07
C LEU A 246 12.54 5.82 -18.68
N ALA A 247 12.59 5.01 -17.61
CA ALA A 247 12.33 5.47 -16.25
C ALA A 247 13.41 6.45 -15.73
N ALA A 248 14.56 6.55 -16.42
CA ALA A 248 15.71 7.38 -16.03
C ALA A 248 16.20 7.09 -14.59
N VAL A 249 15.98 5.87 -14.10
CA VAL A 249 16.52 5.36 -12.84
C VAL A 249 17.68 4.44 -13.22
N GLU A 250 18.91 4.85 -12.92
CA GLU A 250 20.08 3.97 -12.96
C GLU A 250 19.95 2.94 -11.82
N GLU A 251 20.34 1.68 -12.10
CA GLU A 251 20.29 0.54 -11.15
C GLU A 251 21.04 0.78 -9.83
#